data_AF-A0A117MR36-F1
#
_entry.id   AF-A0A117MR36-F1
#
_cell.length_a   1.000
_cell.length_b   1.000
_cell.length_c   1.000
_cell.angle_alpha   90.00
_cell.angle_beta   90.00
_cell.angle_gamma   90.00
#
_symmetry.space_group_name_H-M   'P 1'
#
loop_
_entity.id
_entity.type
_entity.pdbx_description
1 polymer ?
#
loop_
_entity_poly.entity_id
_entity_poly.type
_entity_poly.pdbx_seq_one_letter_code
_entity_poly.pdbx_strand_id
1 'polypeptide(L)'
;MGYDLHISRAIFDPYAERYPIAIEEVRLLVSRTPWLSMPNSTVIVPDDSDTLWMLYSGGLIYAKNPSDHLTRRMVEMAGLLDAWVTGDYGELYELHDGEIITREATPDERFGPSGRLTRRPGQPGITEQEWLRLVAEQPDFTLMTTITARLPSGPKQIPCPPVPCWTAHPSGQPIPFFYDDPDIQVHRPDPPIIRRMRDLATHLNARAVNDWDHDLTP
;
A
#
# COMPACT_ATOMS: atom_id res chain seq x y z
N MET A 1 -22.94 -13.31 -3.32
CA MET A 1 -21.90 -12.31 -3.01
C MET A 1 -20.76 -12.58 -3.97
N GLY A 2 -20.23 -11.54 -4.61
CA GLY A 2 -19.07 -11.71 -5.48
C GLY A 2 -17.78 -11.71 -4.67
N TYR A 3 -16.73 -12.29 -5.20
CA TYR A 3 -15.40 -12.34 -4.60
C TYR A 3 -14.42 -11.68 -5.56
N ASP A 4 -13.67 -10.69 -5.08
CA ASP A 4 -12.78 -9.89 -5.91
C ASP A 4 -11.31 -10.26 -5.64
N LEU A 5 -10.48 -10.19 -6.68
CA LEU A 5 -9.03 -10.31 -6.57
C LEU A 5 -8.36 -9.01 -6.99
N HIS A 6 -7.22 -8.73 -6.35
CA HIS A 6 -6.48 -7.49 -6.51
C HIS A 6 -5.00 -7.79 -6.75
N ILE A 7 -4.38 -7.14 -7.73
CA ILE A 7 -2.93 -7.08 -7.92
C ILE A 7 -2.45 -5.75 -7.32
N SER A 8 -1.66 -5.81 -6.27
CA SER A 8 -1.18 -4.63 -5.55
C SER A 8 0.18 -4.87 -4.89
N ARG A 9 0.99 -3.82 -4.69
CA ARG A 9 2.22 -3.90 -3.89
C ARG A 9 1.94 -3.85 -2.39
N ALA A 10 0.70 -3.54 -2.02
CA ALA A 10 0.18 -3.63 -0.68
C ALA A 10 -0.73 -4.86 -0.55
N ILE A 11 -0.59 -5.62 0.53
CA ILE A 11 -1.45 -6.79 0.78
C ILE A 11 -2.89 -6.39 1.10
N PHE A 12 -3.06 -5.21 1.71
CA PHE A 12 -4.37 -4.65 2.01
C PHE A 12 -4.71 -3.60 0.96
N ASP A 13 -5.84 -3.76 0.27
CA ASP A 13 -6.24 -2.96 -0.88
C ASP A 13 -6.35 -1.45 -0.61
N PRO A 14 -6.80 -0.95 0.57
CA PRO A 14 -6.86 0.49 0.82
C PRO A 14 -5.47 1.14 0.91
N TYR A 15 -4.41 0.33 1.04
CA TYR A 15 -3.03 0.81 1.05
C TYR A 15 -2.38 0.80 -0.34
N ALA A 16 -3.06 0.35 -1.38
CA ALA A 16 -2.51 0.35 -2.74
C ALA A 16 -2.09 1.75 -3.20
N GLU A 17 -2.83 2.80 -2.81
CA GLU A 17 -2.50 4.19 -3.14
C GLU A 17 -1.17 4.66 -2.51
N ARG A 18 -0.76 4.04 -1.39
CA ARG A 18 0.54 4.31 -0.74
C ARG A 18 1.70 3.66 -1.50
N TYR A 19 1.44 2.54 -2.15
CA TYR A 19 2.43 1.73 -2.87
C TYR A 19 1.95 1.43 -4.30
N PRO A 20 1.70 2.45 -5.14
CA PRO A 20 1.00 2.23 -6.38
C PRO A 20 1.85 1.43 -7.37
N ILE A 21 1.18 0.60 -8.15
CA ILE A 21 1.66 0.18 -9.47
C ILE A 21 1.41 1.36 -10.40
N ALA A 22 2.45 1.97 -10.96
CA ALA A 22 2.26 3.13 -11.82
C ALA A 22 1.61 2.72 -13.16
N ILE A 23 0.81 3.62 -13.74
CA ILE A 23 0.12 3.34 -15.02
C ILE A 23 1.10 3.04 -16.15
N GLU A 24 2.29 3.64 -16.14
CA GLU A 24 3.38 3.35 -17.06
C GLU A 24 3.87 1.90 -16.94
N GLU A 25 3.89 1.32 -15.73
CA GLU A 25 4.25 -0.07 -15.50
C GLU A 25 3.19 -1.02 -16.07
N VAL A 26 1.91 -0.68 -15.89
CA VAL A 26 0.78 -1.43 -16.48
C VAL A 26 0.82 -1.39 -18.00
N ARG A 27 1.06 -0.20 -18.60
CA ARG A 27 1.21 -0.07 -20.06
C ARG A 27 2.39 -0.90 -20.57
N LEU A 28 3.50 -0.88 -19.84
CA LEU A 28 4.68 -1.67 -20.20
C LEU A 28 4.38 -3.17 -20.12
N LEU A 29 3.68 -3.62 -19.07
CA LEU A 29 3.21 -5.01 -18.93
C LEU A 29 2.36 -5.42 -20.13
N VAL A 30 1.33 -4.65 -20.48
CA VAL A 30 0.46 -4.91 -21.63
C VAL A 30 1.26 -4.96 -22.92
N SER A 31 2.18 -4.01 -23.15
CA SER A 31 3.01 -3.98 -24.37
C SER A 31 3.94 -5.20 -24.53
N ARG A 32 4.29 -5.87 -23.43
CA ARG A 32 5.18 -7.03 -23.40
C ARG A 32 4.45 -8.37 -23.36
N THR A 33 3.13 -8.34 -23.22
CA THR A 33 2.32 -9.52 -22.94
C THR A 33 1.31 -9.68 -24.07
N PRO A 34 1.60 -10.53 -25.08
CA PRO A 34 0.81 -10.57 -26.32
C PRO A 34 -0.66 -10.95 -26.16
N TRP A 35 -1.04 -11.52 -25.03
CA TRP A 35 -2.41 -11.91 -24.69
C TRP A 35 -3.12 -10.86 -23.84
N LEU A 36 -2.52 -9.69 -23.60
CA LEU A 36 -3.14 -8.57 -22.92
C LEU A 36 -3.38 -7.43 -23.90
N SER A 37 -4.56 -6.83 -23.79
CA SER A 37 -4.88 -5.55 -24.41
C SER A 37 -5.38 -4.55 -23.36
N MET A 38 -5.20 -3.27 -23.66
CA MET A 38 -5.60 -2.17 -22.77
C MET A 38 -6.33 -1.12 -23.63
N PRO A 39 -7.63 -1.31 -23.92
CA PRO A 39 -8.37 -0.46 -24.86
C PRO A 39 -8.50 0.99 -24.40
N ASN A 40 -8.32 1.25 -23.11
CA ASN A 40 -8.27 2.60 -22.53
C ASN A 40 -7.35 2.58 -21.28
N SER A 41 -7.24 3.69 -20.55
CA SER A 41 -6.33 3.80 -19.41
C SER A 41 -6.73 3.03 -18.15
N THR A 42 -7.90 2.39 -18.11
CA THR A 42 -8.42 1.74 -16.91
C THR A 42 -8.86 0.30 -17.12
N VAL A 43 -9.08 -0.16 -18.35
CA VAL A 43 -9.54 -1.52 -18.62
C VAL A 43 -8.39 -2.34 -19.20
N ILE A 44 -8.18 -3.53 -18.65
CA ILE A 44 -7.23 -4.52 -19.13
C ILE A 44 -8.02 -5.78 -19.52
N VAL A 45 -7.83 -6.27 -20.73
CA VAL A 45 -8.58 -7.40 -21.29
C VAL A 45 -7.60 -8.50 -21.71
N PRO A 46 -7.74 -9.73 -21.19
CA PRO A 46 -7.07 -10.89 -21.75
C PRO A 46 -7.69 -11.30 -23.09
N ASP A 47 -6.87 -11.49 -24.12
CA ASP A 47 -7.31 -11.84 -25.48
C ASP A 47 -7.95 -13.23 -25.57
N ASP A 48 -7.76 -14.08 -24.56
CA ASP A 48 -8.34 -15.42 -24.47
C ASP A 48 -9.71 -15.46 -23.80
N SER A 49 -10.33 -14.29 -23.53
CA SER A 49 -11.64 -14.23 -22.89
C SER A 49 -12.48 -13.00 -23.26
N ASP A 50 -13.56 -13.24 -24.01
CA ASP A 50 -14.52 -12.22 -24.45
C ASP A 50 -15.32 -11.54 -23.33
N THR A 51 -15.31 -12.08 -22.09
CA THR A 51 -16.16 -11.59 -20.99
C THR A 51 -15.41 -11.20 -19.72
N LEU A 52 -14.07 -11.34 -19.71
CA LEU A 52 -13.26 -11.10 -18.52
C LEU A 52 -12.48 -9.80 -18.71
N TRP A 53 -12.69 -8.86 -17.80
CA TRP A 53 -12.00 -7.59 -17.79
C TRP A 53 -11.48 -7.34 -16.38
N MET A 54 -10.29 -6.76 -16.32
CA MET A 54 -9.70 -6.24 -15.11
C MET A 54 -9.73 -4.70 -15.17
N LEU A 55 -9.80 -4.09 -14.00
CA LEU A 55 -9.74 -2.64 -13.87
C LEU A 55 -8.47 -2.20 -13.18
N TYR A 56 -7.79 -1.23 -13.78
CA TYR A 56 -6.76 -0.44 -13.16
C TYR A 56 -7.35 0.83 -12.53
N SER A 57 -7.17 1.00 -11.23
CA SER A 57 -7.58 2.19 -10.48
C SER A 57 -6.76 2.29 -9.19
N GLY A 58 -6.47 3.51 -8.71
CA GLY A 58 -5.83 3.72 -7.41
C GLY A 58 -4.45 3.05 -7.23
N GLY A 59 -3.75 2.74 -8.33
CA GLY A 59 -2.47 2.03 -8.27
C GLY A 59 -2.58 0.51 -8.07
N LEU A 60 -3.77 -0.09 -8.20
CA LEU A 60 -3.97 -1.55 -8.24
C LEU A 60 -4.68 -1.99 -9.52
N ILE A 61 -4.65 -3.29 -9.80
CA ILE A 61 -5.46 -3.94 -10.83
C ILE A 61 -6.43 -4.89 -10.14
N TYR A 62 -7.73 -4.85 -10.40
CA TYR A 62 -8.68 -5.79 -9.78
C TYR A 62 -9.60 -6.48 -10.78
N ALA A 63 -10.09 -7.66 -10.39
CA ALA A 63 -11.03 -8.47 -11.14
C ALA A 63 -12.18 -8.92 -10.25
N LYS A 64 -13.41 -8.86 -10.77
CA LYS A 64 -14.60 -9.30 -10.05
C LYS A 64 -14.99 -10.71 -10.43
N ASN A 65 -15.11 -11.60 -9.44
CA ASN A 65 -15.40 -13.03 -9.63
C ASN A 65 -14.50 -13.69 -10.69
N PRO A 66 -13.16 -13.60 -10.54
CA PRO A 66 -12.27 -14.20 -11.52
C PRO A 66 -12.46 -15.71 -11.58
N SER A 67 -12.45 -16.26 -12.80
CA SER A 67 -12.34 -17.71 -13.00
C SER A 67 -10.92 -18.18 -12.65
N ASP A 68 -10.72 -19.49 -12.43
CA ASP A 68 -9.37 -20.05 -12.19
C ASP A 68 -8.36 -19.68 -13.28
N HIS A 69 -8.84 -19.60 -14.53
CA HIS A 69 -8.03 -19.15 -15.66
C HIS A 69 -7.58 -17.69 -15.48
N LEU A 70 -8.51 -16.79 -15.14
CA LEU A 70 -8.16 -15.39 -14.89
C LEU A 70 -7.27 -15.24 -13.66
N THR A 71 -7.55 -15.97 -12.58
CA THR A 71 -6.71 -15.98 -11.38
C THR A 71 -5.28 -16.37 -11.73
N ARG A 72 -5.07 -17.39 -12.56
CA ARG A 72 -3.73 -17.76 -13.04
C ARG A 72 -3.06 -16.61 -13.79
N ARG A 73 -3.78 -15.96 -14.70
CA ARG A 73 -3.26 -14.77 -15.42
C ARG A 73 -2.90 -13.62 -14.49
N MET A 74 -3.71 -13.36 -13.48
CA MET A 74 -3.42 -12.32 -12.48
C MET A 74 -2.16 -12.63 -11.70
N VAL A 75 -1.93 -13.90 -11.32
CA VAL A 75 -0.69 -14.32 -10.63
C VAL A 75 0.53 -14.18 -11.55
N GLU A 76 0.42 -14.56 -12.82
CA GLU A 76 1.48 -14.35 -13.82
C GLU A 76 1.82 -12.86 -13.97
N MET A 77 0.81 -11.99 -14.07
CA MET A 77 0.96 -10.54 -14.15
C MET A 77 1.61 -9.95 -12.89
N ALA A 78 1.17 -10.41 -11.70
CA ALA A 78 1.71 -9.96 -10.43
C ALA A 78 3.21 -10.31 -10.30
N GLY A 79 3.62 -11.49 -10.77
CA GLY A 79 5.04 -11.86 -10.85
C GLY A 79 5.86 -10.91 -11.74
N LEU A 80 5.30 -10.44 -12.86
CA LEU A 80 5.94 -9.47 -13.75
C LEU A 80 6.01 -8.06 -13.17
N LEU A 81 5.04 -7.68 -12.33
CA LEU A 81 4.95 -6.38 -11.67
C LEU A 81 5.67 -6.33 -10.31
N ASP A 82 6.15 -7.48 -9.82
CA ASP A 82 6.67 -7.65 -8.46
C ASP A 82 5.63 -7.17 -7.42
N ALA A 83 4.42 -7.71 -7.56
CA ALA A 83 3.24 -7.38 -6.76
C ALA A 83 2.57 -8.66 -6.23
N TRP A 84 1.67 -8.49 -5.27
CA TRP A 84 0.87 -9.57 -4.69
C TRP A 84 -0.44 -9.73 -5.46
N VAL A 85 -0.99 -10.95 -5.49
CA VAL A 85 -2.41 -11.16 -5.79
C VAL A 85 -3.12 -11.45 -4.48
N THR A 86 -4.06 -10.60 -4.10
CA THR A 86 -4.78 -10.69 -2.84
C THR A 86 -6.28 -10.83 -3.04
N GLY A 87 -6.92 -11.59 -2.15
CA GLY A 87 -8.38 -11.64 -2.03
C GLY A 87 -8.93 -10.61 -1.05
N ASP A 88 -10.27 -10.52 -1.00
CA ASP A 88 -11.00 -9.62 -0.10
C ASP A 88 -10.72 -9.88 1.40
N TYR A 89 -10.19 -11.04 1.77
CA TYR A 89 -9.85 -11.41 3.15
C TYR A 89 -8.34 -11.34 3.42
N GLY A 90 -7.54 -10.82 2.49
CA GLY A 90 -6.08 -10.70 2.61
C GLY A 90 -5.31 -12.02 2.43
N GLU A 91 -5.97 -13.05 1.89
CA GLU A 91 -5.31 -14.25 1.39
C GLU A 91 -4.46 -13.91 0.16
N LEU A 92 -3.33 -14.59 0.02
CA LEU A 92 -2.40 -14.45 -1.08
C LEU A 92 -2.58 -15.62 -2.05
N TYR A 93 -2.58 -15.30 -3.34
CA TYR A 93 -2.61 -16.26 -4.43
C TYR A 93 -1.24 -16.33 -5.11
N GLU A 94 -0.70 -17.54 -5.22
CA GLU A 94 0.63 -17.78 -5.78
C GLU A 94 0.61 -18.97 -6.73
N LEU A 95 1.57 -19.00 -7.66
CA LEU A 95 1.76 -20.13 -8.57
C LEU A 95 2.91 -21.00 -8.06
N HIS A 96 2.62 -22.25 -7.72
CA HIS A 96 3.60 -23.24 -7.29
C HIS A 96 3.42 -24.49 -8.16
N ASP A 97 4.48 -24.86 -8.90
CA ASP A 97 4.47 -26.00 -9.83
C ASP A 97 3.29 -26.00 -10.84
N GLY A 98 2.83 -24.80 -11.24
CA GLY A 98 1.73 -24.62 -12.21
C GLY A 98 0.32 -24.63 -11.59
N GLU A 99 0.23 -24.88 -10.29
CA GLU A 99 -1.01 -24.83 -9.52
C GLU A 99 -1.13 -23.51 -8.76
N ILE A 100 -2.37 -23.00 -8.68
CA ILE A 100 -2.67 -21.86 -7.82
C ILE A 100 -2.79 -22.39 -6.40
N ILE A 101 -1.97 -21.88 -5.50
CA ILE A 101 -2.15 -22.08 -4.07
C ILE A 101 -2.66 -20.79 -3.43
N THR A 102 -3.47 -20.96 -2.40
CA THR A 102 -3.95 -19.88 -1.56
C THR A 102 -3.35 -20.04 -0.18
N ARG A 103 -2.80 -18.97 0.38
CA ARG A 103 -2.24 -18.96 1.73
C ARG A 103 -2.52 -17.65 2.44
N GLU A 104 -2.39 -17.63 3.75
CA GLU A 104 -2.41 -16.36 4.48
C GLU A 104 -1.08 -15.63 4.32
N ALA A 105 -1.15 -14.29 4.29
CA ALA A 105 0.03 -13.44 4.43
C ALA A 105 0.66 -13.62 5.82
N THR A 106 1.96 -13.82 5.87
CA THR A 106 2.73 -13.88 7.12
C THR A 106 2.75 -12.52 7.83
N PRO A 107 3.01 -12.46 9.14
CA PRO A 107 3.14 -11.19 9.86
C PRO A 107 4.20 -10.25 9.26
N ASP A 108 5.26 -10.81 8.65
CA ASP A 108 6.33 -10.04 8.02
C ASP A 108 6.01 -9.54 6.62
N GLU A 109 5.01 -10.13 5.96
CA GLU A 109 4.49 -9.68 4.67
C GLU A 109 3.41 -8.62 4.86
N ARG A 110 2.57 -8.80 5.89
CA ARG A 110 1.60 -7.78 6.29
C ARG A 110 2.35 -6.50 6.66
N PHE A 111 1.69 -5.36 6.45
CA PHE A 111 2.10 -4.16 7.17
C PHE A 111 1.91 -4.50 8.64
N GLY A 112 3.02 -4.77 9.34
CA GLY A 112 3.03 -5.08 10.76
C GLY A 112 2.35 -3.96 11.57
N PRO A 113 2.37 -4.04 12.92
CA PRO A 113 1.59 -3.12 13.75
C PRO A 113 1.76 -1.67 13.28
N SER A 114 0.66 -0.94 13.13
CA SER A 114 0.71 0.46 12.76
C SER A 114 0.61 1.34 13.99
N GLY A 115 1.27 2.48 13.93
CA GLY A 115 1.06 3.59 14.84
C GLY A 115 0.28 4.67 14.12
N ARG A 116 -0.68 5.29 14.81
CA ARG A 116 -1.47 6.40 14.26
C ARG A 116 -1.42 7.63 15.16
N LEU A 117 -1.32 8.80 14.56
CA LEU A 117 -1.58 10.09 15.21
C LEU A 117 -3.04 10.43 14.98
N THR A 118 -3.81 10.54 16.05
CA THR A 118 -5.25 10.79 15.99
C THR A 118 -5.68 11.73 17.11
N ARG A 119 -6.73 12.51 16.89
CA ARG A 119 -7.30 13.40 17.92
C ARG A 119 -8.30 12.65 18.81
N ARG A 120 -8.69 13.27 19.93
CA ARG A 120 -9.65 12.65 20.85
C ARG A 120 -11.05 12.61 20.21
N PRO A 121 -11.88 11.62 20.56
CA PRO A 121 -13.28 11.59 20.14
C PRO A 121 -13.98 12.93 20.42
N GLY A 122 -14.69 13.45 19.42
CA GLY A 122 -15.38 14.74 19.48
C GLY A 122 -14.55 15.97 19.05
N GLN A 123 -13.26 15.80 18.77
CA GLN A 123 -12.45 16.85 18.13
C GLN A 123 -12.45 16.68 16.60
N PRO A 124 -12.32 17.77 15.81
CA PRO A 124 -12.11 17.66 14.36
C PRO A 124 -10.84 16.85 14.06
N GLY A 125 -10.86 16.02 13.02
CA GLY A 125 -9.70 15.27 12.54
C GLY A 125 -8.47 16.13 12.22
N ILE A 126 -7.29 15.52 12.16
CA ILE A 126 -6.08 16.21 11.66
C ILE A 126 -6.29 16.39 10.16
N THR A 127 -6.21 17.62 9.65
CA THR A 127 -6.37 17.85 8.21
C THR A 127 -5.04 17.69 7.48
N GLU A 128 -5.08 17.34 6.19
CA GLU A 128 -3.87 17.24 5.38
C GLU A 128 -3.08 18.56 5.38
N GLN A 129 -3.76 19.71 5.27
CA GLN A 129 -3.12 21.01 5.30
C GLN A 129 -2.41 21.29 6.64
N GLU A 130 -3.03 20.90 7.75
CA GLU A 130 -2.42 21.01 9.08
C GLU A 130 -1.16 20.13 9.18
N TRP A 131 -1.26 18.88 8.73
CA TRP A 131 -0.14 17.95 8.72
C TRP A 131 1.03 18.46 7.88
N LEU A 132 0.77 18.88 6.64
CA LEU A 132 1.78 19.40 5.74
C LEU A 132 2.44 20.68 6.27
N ARG A 133 1.67 21.56 6.95
CA ARG A 133 2.23 22.75 7.59
C ARG A 133 3.21 22.38 8.71
N LEU A 134 2.81 21.45 9.60
CA LEU A 134 3.70 20.98 10.66
C LEU A 134 4.98 20.39 10.07
N VAL A 135 4.86 19.48 9.09
CA VAL A 135 6.00 18.84 8.42
C VAL A 135 6.96 19.87 7.82
N ALA A 136 6.45 20.92 7.18
CA ALA A 136 7.28 21.97 6.58
C ALA A 136 8.08 22.78 7.62
N GLU A 137 7.64 22.81 8.88
CA GLU A 137 8.34 23.45 10.00
C GLU A 137 9.37 22.53 10.67
N GLN A 138 9.37 21.23 10.37
CA GLN A 138 10.30 20.26 10.93
C GLN A 138 11.53 20.08 10.04
N PRO A 139 12.75 20.44 10.49
CA PRO A 139 13.96 20.34 9.66
C PRO A 139 14.40 18.90 9.37
N ASP A 140 13.86 17.92 10.10
CA ASP A 140 14.12 16.49 9.96
C ASP A 140 13.05 15.76 9.15
N PHE A 141 12.19 16.49 8.43
CA PHE A 141 11.26 15.93 7.46
C PHE A 141 11.62 16.33 6.03
N THR A 142 11.29 15.45 5.08
CA THR A 142 11.42 15.73 3.65
C THR A 142 10.24 15.11 2.92
N LEU A 143 9.63 15.85 1.99
CA LEU A 143 8.66 15.28 1.06
C LEU A 143 9.39 14.42 0.04
N MET A 144 9.09 13.13 0.02
CA MET A 144 9.70 12.17 -0.89
C MET A 144 8.66 11.61 -1.86
N THR A 145 9.09 11.31 -3.09
CA THR A 145 8.28 10.64 -4.13
C THR A 145 8.76 9.20 -4.37
N THR A 146 9.60 8.70 -3.47
CA THR A 146 10.08 7.31 -3.46
C THR A 146 10.13 6.81 -2.02
N ILE A 147 9.73 5.56 -1.81
CA ILE A 147 9.74 4.89 -0.51
C ILE A 147 10.19 3.44 -0.64
N THR A 148 10.70 2.88 0.47
CA THR A 148 10.96 1.45 0.56
C THR A 148 9.64 0.70 0.77
N ALA A 149 9.25 -0.14 -0.19
CA ALA A 149 8.15 -1.08 -0.09
C ALA A 149 8.67 -2.52 0.12
N ARG A 150 7.89 -3.38 0.77
CA ARG A 150 8.14 -4.82 0.82
C ARG A 150 7.35 -5.51 -0.28
N LEU A 151 8.07 -5.97 -1.29
CA LEU A 151 7.50 -6.64 -2.46
C LEU A 151 7.74 -8.15 -2.37
N PRO A 152 7.10 -8.99 -3.21
CA PRO A 152 7.35 -10.44 -3.24
C PRO A 152 8.83 -10.80 -3.38
N SER A 153 9.57 -10.07 -4.21
CA SER A 153 11.02 -10.28 -4.37
C SER A 153 11.90 -9.62 -3.30
N GLY A 154 11.29 -9.00 -2.29
CA GLY A 154 11.97 -8.36 -1.15
C GLY A 154 11.82 -6.83 -1.10
N PRO A 155 12.53 -6.16 -0.16
CA PRO A 155 12.45 -4.72 -0.01
C PRO A 155 13.03 -3.97 -1.24
N LYS A 156 12.27 -3.03 -1.81
CA LYS A 156 12.71 -2.19 -2.94
C LYS A 156 12.22 -0.75 -2.79
N GLN A 157 13.00 0.18 -3.36
CA GLN A 157 12.55 1.56 -3.55
C GLN A 157 11.55 1.58 -4.72
N ILE A 158 10.35 2.13 -4.48
CA ILE A 158 9.34 2.32 -5.52
C ILE A 158 8.92 3.79 -5.60
N PRO A 159 8.48 4.27 -6.78
CA PRO A 159 7.79 5.55 -6.89
C PRO A 159 6.50 5.55 -6.07
N CYS A 160 6.16 6.69 -5.47
CA CYS A 160 4.91 6.90 -4.75
C CYS A 160 4.45 8.37 -4.87
N PRO A 161 3.19 8.69 -4.52
CA PRO A 161 2.78 10.06 -4.33
C PRO A 161 3.65 10.75 -3.27
N PRO A 162 3.77 12.09 -3.29
CA PRO A 162 4.54 12.82 -2.29
C PRO A 162 4.12 12.45 -0.87
N VAL A 163 5.07 11.96 -0.07
CA VAL A 163 4.84 11.57 1.33
C VAL A 163 5.88 12.23 2.25
N PRO A 164 5.46 12.81 3.39
CA PRO A 164 6.38 13.25 4.42
C PRO A 164 7.17 12.09 5.02
N CYS A 165 8.49 12.13 4.87
CA CYS A 165 9.40 11.15 5.45
C CYS A 165 10.25 11.80 6.54
N TRP A 166 10.27 11.17 7.72
CA TRP A 166 11.19 11.52 8.79
C TRP A 166 12.59 11.01 8.47
N THR A 167 13.58 11.90 8.35
CA THR A 167 14.94 11.60 7.87
C THR A 167 15.98 11.46 8.98
N ALA A 168 15.64 11.78 10.23
CA ALA A 168 16.56 11.67 11.39
C ALA A 168 16.43 10.34 12.16
N HIS A 169 15.84 9.30 11.55
CA HIS A 169 15.73 7.99 12.19
C HIS A 169 17.13 7.36 12.40
N PRO A 170 17.44 6.74 13.56
CA PRO A 170 18.77 6.19 13.84
C PRO A 170 19.26 5.09 12.89
N SER A 171 18.36 4.42 12.16
CA SER A 171 18.74 3.45 11.11
C SER A 171 19.32 4.10 9.84
N GLY A 172 19.22 5.42 9.71
CA GLY A 172 19.57 6.17 8.49
C GLY A 172 18.57 6.01 7.34
N GLN A 173 17.48 5.24 7.54
CA GLN A 173 16.43 5.07 6.54
C GLN A 173 15.31 6.10 6.78
N PRO A 174 14.83 6.80 5.74
CA PRO A 174 13.66 7.65 5.85
C PRO A 174 12.41 6.85 6.25
N ILE A 175 11.63 7.37 7.20
CA ILE A 175 10.41 6.72 7.69
C ILE A 175 9.18 7.47 7.16
N PRO A 176 8.36 6.87 6.29
CA PRO A 176 7.19 7.53 5.74
C PRO A 176 6.07 7.65 6.79
N PHE A 177 5.46 8.83 6.85
CA PHE A 177 4.24 9.12 7.61
C PHE A 177 3.12 9.42 6.62
N PHE A 178 2.20 8.47 6.46
CA PHE A 178 1.10 8.55 5.52
C PHE A 178 -0.06 9.33 6.13
N TYR A 179 -0.60 10.29 5.40
CA TYR A 179 -1.90 10.89 5.74
C TYR A 179 -3.01 9.95 5.27
N ASP A 180 -3.89 9.54 6.18
CA ASP A 180 -5.05 8.68 5.92
C ASP A 180 -6.24 9.24 6.69
N ASP A 181 -7.00 10.11 6.03
CA ASP A 181 -8.00 11.00 6.63
C ASP A 181 -8.87 10.28 7.66
N PRO A 182 -8.87 10.69 8.95
CA PRO A 182 -8.29 11.92 9.53
C PRO A 182 -6.96 11.75 10.30
N ASP A 183 -6.24 10.66 10.06
CA ASP A 183 -5.12 10.21 10.89
C ASP A 183 -3.77 10.25 10.14
N ILE A 184 -2.67 10.27 10.89
CA ILE A 184 -1.33 10.07 10.32
C ILE A 184 -0.83 8.69 10.72
N GLN A 185 -0.53 7.83 9.75
CA GLN A 185 -0.10 6.45 10.00
C GLN A 185 1.38 6.24 9.70
N VAL A 186 2.02 5.42 10.52
CA VAL A 186 3.37 4.88 10.29
C VAL A 186 3.36 3.38 10.54
N HIS A 187 3.99 2.62 9.66
CA HIS A 187 4.04 1.16 9.77
C HIS A 187 5.25 0.69 10.57
N ARG A 188 5.04 -0.33 11.40
CA ARG A 188 6.08 -0.98 12.23
C ARG A 188 6.85 0.04 13.10
N PRO A 189 6.16 0.82 13.94
CA PRO A 189 6.82 1.81 14.77
C PRO A 189 7.74 1.10 15.78
N ASP A 190 9.02 1.43 15.74
CA ASP A 190 10.01 1.02 16.71
C ASP A 190 10.15 2.09 17.83
N PRO A 191 10.96 1.89 18.89
CA PRO A 191 11.03 2.86 19.97
C PRO A 191 11.44 4.28 19.55
N PRO A 192 12.41 4.50 18.63
CA PRO A 192 12.63 5.80 17.99
C PRO A 192 11.40 6.40 17.30
N ILE A 193 10.70 5.64 16.46
CA ILE A 193 9.48 6.11 15.76
C ILE A 193 8.40 6.48 16.78
N ILE A 194 8.17 5.66 17.80
CA ILE A 194 7.19 5.94 18.86
C ILE A 194 7.51 7.26 19.58
N ARG A 195 8.79 7.53 19.89
CA ARG A 195 9.18 8.82 20.48
C ARG A 195 8.86 9.97 19.55
N ARG A 196 9.22 9.87 18.27
CA ARG A 196 8.95 10.92 17.29
C ARG A 196 7.45 11.16 17.11
N MET A 197 6.65 10.10 17.07
CA MET A 197 5.19 10.17 17.03
C MET A 197 4.63 10.97 18.21
N ARG A 198 5.14 10.76 19.43
CA ARG A 198 4.70 11.52 20.62
C ARG A 198 5.04 13.00 20.53
N ASP A 199 6.23 13.33 20.02
CA ASP A 199 6.63 14.72 19.79
C ASP A 199 5.67 15.40 18.80
N LEU A 200 5.41 14.75 17.66
CA LEU A 200 4.45 15.23 16.65
C LEU A 200 3.02 15.34 17.21
N ALA A 201 2.59 14.37 18.00
CA ALA A 201 1.28 14.39 18.65
C ALA A 201 1.11 15.62 19.56
N THR A 202 2.18 16.03 20.26
CA THR A 202 2.17 17.22 21.11
C THR A 202 1.95 18.49 20.28
N HIS A 203 2.60 18.60 19.10
CA HIS A 203 2.41 19.73 18.19
C HIS A 203 1.01 19.76 17.56
N LEU A 204 0.41 18.60 17.27
CA LEU A 204 -0.93 18.47 16.67
C LEU A 204 -2.08 18.52 17.68
N ASN A 205 -1.78 18.61 18.99
CA ASN A 205 -2.75 18.38 20.06
C ASN A 205 -3.52 17.05 19.87
N ALA A 206 -2.78 16.00 19.51
CA ALA A 206 -3.25 14.67 19.16
C ALA A 206 -2.71 13.62 20.15
N ARG A 207 -2.96 12.34 19.86
CA ARG A 207 -2.44 11.17 20.58
C ARG A 207 -1.74 10.25 19.58
N ALA A 208 -0.66 9.61 20.03
CA ALA A 208 -0.06 8.49 19.33
C ALA A 208 -0.65 7.19 19.88
N VAL A 209 -1.36 6.43 19.06
CA VAL A 209 -2.01 5.17 19.47
C VAL A 209 -1.62 4.03 18.51
N ASN A 210 -1.82 2.78 18.91
CA ASN A 210 -1.64 1.62 18.04
C ASN A 210 -2.96 1.24 17.32
N ASP A 211 -2.93 0.15 16.55
CA ASP A 211 -4.11 -0.40 15.85
C ASP A 211 -5.31 -0.72 16.75
N TRP A 212 -5.09 -0.85 18.06
CA TRP A 212 -6.11 -1.17 19.05
C TRP A 212 -6.54 0.06 19.86
N ASP A 213 -6.20 1.27 19.40
CA ASP A 213 -6.42 2.55 20.09
C ASP A 213 -5.83 2.63 21.51
N HIS A 214 -4.91 1.72 21.85
CA HIS A 214 -4.12 1.84 23.07
C HIS A 214 -3.11 2.95 22.86
N ASP A 215 -3.02 3.86 23.83
CA ASP A 215 -1.98 4.88 23.81
C ASP A 215 -0.62 4.20 23.69
N LEU A 216 0.19 4.70 22.77
CA LEU A 216 1.59 4.37 22.69
C LEU A 216 2.38 5.10 23.79
N THR A 217 1.75 5.47 24.92
CA THR A 217 2.38 6.02 26.12
C THR A 217 2.58 4.93 27.17
N PRO A 218 3.65 4.97 27.97
CA PRO A 218 3.76 4.16 29.18
C PRO A 218 2.68 4.52 30.22
#